data_AF-G0U904-F1
#
_entry.id   AF-G0U904-F1
#
_cell.length_a   1.000
_cell.length_b   1.000
_cell.length_c   1.000
_cell.angle_alpha   90.00
_cell.angle_beta   90.00
_cell.angle_gamma   90.00
#
_symmetry.space_group_name_H-M   'P 1'
#
loop_
_entity.id
_entity.type
_entity.pdbx_description
1 polymer ?
#
loop_
_entity_poly.entity_id
_entity_poly.type
_entity_poly.pdbx_seq_one_letter_code
_entity_poly.pdbx_strand_id
1 'polypeptide(L)'
;MRCCVQGFTPRHTQLRRYKSSGAPSLDKPHRNPLMRWSEQLHHGWPIIHHLPQIFVGLEGCASAFNAMNAVRTCMYFGTASPPCFLTLRGPEDIQHLHPRSYSPCNDNDDGVNGTHSNKRTTIISSVARFGEDIFLNDPKSKHMPLLALENYTVRSKSLLACRFPDSGRLIIGHENRGVHRKYIGEHRTVSSKESGFAAEHVLYVPQYGTISSLNVVTSMGIALFYALMDTHFPQSRQVLSQPQSDSLSFTFNEDMDEVRNYQNLFQRSLPMVSSGSDTSRVDPRPIHPMYYQMNYEDIIQRHRRLRERLLQIEASGASRNDPALFGLSVLYQNAVDQRSLGGILRSANAFLVDAVYYFGRRKVNATGTIGTQHYTPPIYLGPHGHGALERQLNLNGAPSPWWFLDCGHAFIYSETSCFNGSMDLEDKETISQCMESLLWYTTHRSKENFTLSLCDPDNVLRGAAKAGVVLVVPQEGILPPPHILQHCERILTVMPEKHRTERCDAGLPVAVATGIALQRLSAVMHPRIAALSVACGSSDK
;
A
#
# COMPACT_ATOMS: atom_id res chain seq x y z
N MET A 1 -12.64 46.25 -44.97
CA MET A 1 -12.78 44.91 -44.38
C MET A 1 -11.39 44.36 -44.12
N ARG A 2 -10.99 44.34 -42.84
CA ARG A 2 -9.69 43.86 -42.35
C ARG A 2 -9.91 42.45 -41.81
N CYS A 3 -9.26 41.45 -42.37
CA CYS A 3 -9.14 40.11 -41.77
C CYS A 3 -7.74 39.97 -41.20
N CYS A 4 -7.66 39.98 -39.87
CA CYS A 4 -6.47 39.67 -39.10
C CYS A 4 -6.21 38.16 -39.12
N VAL A 5 -5.06 37.75 -39.63
CA VAL A 5 -4.42 36.47 -39.30
C VAL A 5 -3.43 36.77 -38.19
N GLN A 6 -3.76 36.40 -36.95
CA GLN A 6 -2.83 36.48 -35.82
C GLN A 6 -2.16 35.13 -35.61
N GLY A 7 -0.84 35.17 -35.53
CA GLY A 7 0.04 34.00 -35.46
C GLY A 7 -0.12 33.18 -34.18
N PHE A 8 0.04 31.88 -34.35
CA PHE A 8 0.30 30.93 -33.28
C PHE A 8 1.72 31.14 -32.76
N THR A 9 1.83 31.74 -31.57
CA THR A 9 3.04 31.66 -30.74
C THR A 9 3.05 30.36 -29.94
N PRO A 10 4.21 29.70 -29.76
CA PRO A 10 4.32 28.51 -28.94
C PRO A 10 4.12 28.88 -27.47
N ARG A 11 3.10 28.30 -26.83
CA ARG A 11 2.92 28.42 -25.38
C ARG A 11 4.04 27.64 -24.69
N HIS A 12 5.01 28.37 -24.14
CA HIS A 12 5.89 27.89 -23.09
C HIS A 12 5.05 27.21 -21.99
N THR A 13 5.18 25.89 -21.86
CA THR A 13 4.63 25.10 -20.76
C THR A 13 5.37 25.47 -19.48
N GLN A 14 4.79 26.39 -18.71
CA GLN A 14 5.27 26.70 -17.37
C GLN A 14 5.21 25.43 -16.50
N LEU A 15 6.38 24.99 -16.02
CA LEU A 15 6.53 24.10 -14.88
C LEU A 15 5.66 24.59 -13.71
N ARG A 16 4.52 23.94 -13.47
CA ARG A 16 3.66 24.24 -12.31
C ARG A 16 4.39 23.85 -11.04
N ARG A 17 4.96 24.84 -10.34
CA ARG A 17 5.48 24.69 -8.97
C ARG A 17 4.34 24.30 -8.03
N TYR A 18 4.35 23.06 -7.55
CA TYR A 18 3.49 22.59 -6.47
C TYR A 18 3.96 23.20 -5.15
N LYS A 19 3.12 24.05 -4.51
CA LYS A 19 3.42 24.62 -3.18
C LYS A 19 3.22 23.55 -2.10
N SER A 20 4.27 23.24 -1.33
CA SER A 20 4.15 22.49 -0.06
C SER A 20 3.47 23.35 0.99
N SER A 21 2.66 22.76 1.88
CA SER A 21 2.14 23.47 3.06
C SER A 21 1.89 22.49 4.21
N GLY A 22 2.07 23.00 5.43
CA GLY A 22 2.05 22.26 6.69
C GLY A 22 0.71 21.68 7.11
N ALA A 23 0.74 21.03 8.27
CA ALA A 23 -0.35 20.28 8.89
C ALA A 23 -1.63 21.12 9.10
N PRO A 24 -2.81 20.49 9.09
CA PRO A 24 -4.09 21.19 9.34
C PRO A 24 -4.12 21.82 10.75
N SER A 25 -4.95 22.86 10.93
CA SER A 25 -5.17 23.47 12.25
C SER A 25 -5.82 22.47 13.21
N LEU A 26 -5.41 22.54 14.47
CA LEU A 26 -5.69 21.59 15.55
C LEU A 26 -7.03 21.83 16.26
N ASP A 27 -7.93 22.63 15.70
CA ASP A 27 -8.94 23.33 16.49
C ASP A 27 -10.05 22.45 17.10
N LYS A 28 -10.16 21.16 16.75
CA LYS A 28 -11.08 20.21 17.42
C LYS A 28 -10.50 18.79 17.47
N PRO A 29 -9.82 18.38 18.57
CA PRO A 29 -9.12 17.09 18.63
C PRO A 29 -10.02 15.86 18.42
N HIS A 30 -11.28 15.91 18.87
CA HIS A 30 -12.21 14.79 18.74
C HIS A 30 -12.74 14.55 17.31
N ARG A 31 -12.44 15.43 16.34
CA ARG A 31 -12.85 15.25 14.93
C ARG A 31 -11.80 14.51 14.07
N ASN A 32 -10.59 14.23 14.59
CA ASN A 32 -9.53 13.60 13.80
C ASN A 32 -9.56 12.05 13.91
N PRO A 33 -9.86 11.31 12.82
CA PRO A 33 -9.94 9.86 12.86
C PRO A 33 -8.64 9.15 13.25
N LEU A 34 -7.47 9.73 12.92
CA LEU A 34 -6.17 9.17 13.32
C LEU A 34 -5.93 9.33 14.83
N MET A 35 -6.47 10.39 15.44
CA MET A 35 -6.38 10.56 16.88
C MET A 35 -7.26 9.55 17.61
N ARG A 36 -8.50 9.35 17.16
CA ARG A 36 -9.38 8.27 17.65
C ARG A 36 -8.72 6.90 17.50
N TRP A 37 -8.16 6.61 16.33
CA TRP A 37 -7.41 5.37 16.12
C TRP A 37 -6.29 5.18 17.15
N SER A 38 -5.49 6.22 17.42
CA SER A 38 -4.40 6.11 18.39
C SER A 38 -4.85 5.90 19.84
N GLU A 39 -6.15 6.06 20.17
CA GLU A 39 -6.69 5.67 21.48
C GLU A 39 -6.66 4.15 21.67
N GLN A 40 -6.72 3.39 20.58
CA GLN A 40 -6.63 1.93 20.62
C GLN A 40 -5.29 1.42 21.16
N LEU A 41 -4.23 2.23 21.11
CA LEU A 41 -2.91 1.85 21.64
C LEU A 41 -2.94 1.66 23.16
N HIS A 42 -3.89 2.26 23.87
CA HIS A 42 -4.05 2.08 25.32
C HIS A 42 -4.47 0.65 25.69
N HIS A 43 -5.09 -0.09 24.77
CA HIS A 43 -5.45 -1.49 24.99
C HIS A 43 -4.26 -2.44 24.87
N GLY A 44 -3.08 -1.93 24.48
CA GLY A 44 -1.86 -2.73 24.32
C GLY A 44 -1.89 -3.58 23.05
N TRP A 45 -1.07 -4.63 23.03
CA TRP A 45 -0.98 -5.55 21.89
C TRP A 45 -2.22 -6.46 21.80
N PRO A 46 -2.76 -6.74 20.59
CA PRO A 46 -3.94 -7.59 20.45
C PRO A 46 -3.75 -8.98 21.06
N ILE A 47 -4.80 -9.49 21.70
CA ILE A 47 -4.85 -10.84 22.29
C ILE A 47 -5.05 -11.90 21.20
N ILE A 48 -5.79 -11.54 20.15
CA ILE A 48 -6.08 -12.43 19.03
C ILE A 48 -5.00 -12.23 17.98
N HIS A 49 -4.31 -13.33 17.67
CA HIS A 49 -3.20 -13.35 16.73
C HIS A 49 -3.60 -14.15 15.49
N HIS A 50 -3.73 -13.49 14.33
CA HIS A 50 -3.89 -14.22 13.08
C HIS A 50 -2.55 -14.77 12.58
N LEU A 51 -1.43 -14.15 12.95
CA LEU A 51 -0.08 -14.60 12.61
C LEU A 51 0.78 -14.80 13.87
N PRO A 52 0.42 -15.76 14.75
CA PRO A 52 1.07 -15.95 16.05
C PRO A 52 2.53 -16.44 15.96
N GLN A 53 2.98 -16.85 14.78
CA GLN A 53 4.32 -17.38 14.53
C GLN A 53 5.19 -16.45 13.66
N ILE A 54 4.68 -15.25 13.32
CA ILE A 54 5.42 -14.26 12.53
C ILE A 54 5.83 -13.10 13.44
N PHE A 55 7.14 -12.84 13.47
CA PHE A 55 7.75 -11.70 14.17
C PHE A 55 8.26 -10.69 13.14
N VAL A 56 8.04 -9.39 13.36
CA VAL A 56 8.39 -8.35 12.38
C VAL A 56 9.51 -7.47 12.91
N GLY A 57 10.58 -7.34 12.12
CA GLY A 57 11.70 -6.44 12.35
C GLY A 57 11.78 -5.39 11.23
N LEU A 58 11.98 -4.12 11.59
CA LEU A 58 12.01 -2.98 10.67
C LEU A 58 13.38 -2.28 10.75
N GLU A 59 14.14 -2.31 9.65
CA GLU A 59 15.37 -1.50 9.52
C GLU A 59 15.07 -0.04 9.12
N GLY A 60 13.83 0.22 8.69
CA GLY A 60 13.31 1.53 8.34
C GLY A 60 12.24 2.05 9.31
N CYS A 61 11.41 2.97 8.80
CA CYS A 61 10.26 3.53 9.50
C CYS A 61 10.59 4.47 10.69
N ALA A 62 11.64 5.28 10.59
CA ALA A 62 11.97 6.26 11.62
C ALA A 62 10.99 7.45 11.71
N SER A 63 10.12 7.66 10.72
CA SER A 63 9.10 8.71 10.79
C SER A 63 7.84 8.22 11.50
N ALA A 64 7.20 9.07 12.30
CA ALA A 64 5.98 8.74 13.03
C ALA A 64 4.88 8.17 12.12
N PHE A 65 4.75 8.68 10.89
CA PHE A 65 3.77 8.15 9.94
C PHE A 65 4.02 6.68 9.57
N ASN A 66 5.24 6.33 9.17
CA ASN A 66 5.57 4.95 8.81
C ASN A 66 5.63 4.05 10.05
N ALA A 67 6.17 4.52 11.18
CA ALA A 67 6.22 3.77 12.43
C ALA A 67 4.82 3.38 12.92
N MET A 68 3.90 4.35 13.02
CA MET A 68 2.54 4.09 13.51
C MET A 68 1.72 3.24 12.54
N ASN A 69 1.89 3.44 11.23
CA ASN A 69 1.26 2.57 10.25
C ASN A 69 1.82 1.14 10.31
N ALA A 70 3.10 0.96 10.65
CA ALA A 70 3.70 -0.36 10.81
C ALA A 70 3.15 -1.08 12.04
N VAL A 71 3.08 -0.40 13.19
CA VAL A 71 2.42 -0.89 14.41
C VAL A 71 0.99 -1.30 14.10
N ARG A 72 0.21 -0.41 13.47
CA ARG A 72 -1.18 -0.66 13.09
C ARG A 72 -1.33 -1.89 12.20
N THR A 73 -0.48 -2.02 11.19
CA THR A 73 -0.53 -3.13 10.24
C THR A 73 -0.21 -4.46 10.94
N CYS A 74 0.79 -4.48 11.82
CA CYS A 74 1.14 -5.66 12.60
C CYS A 74 0.04 -6.03 13.62
N MET A 75 -0.62 -5.03 14.22
CA MET A 75 -1.79 -5.25 15.08
C MET A 75 -2.96 -5.85 14.29
N TYR A 76 -3.26 -5.32 13.10
CA TYR A 76 -4.34 -5.83 12.26
C TYR A 76 -4.17 -7.30 11.87
N PHE A 77 -2.95 -7.70 11.51
CA PHE A 77 -2.64 -9.10 11.22
C PHE A 77 -2.35 -9.93 12.47
N GLY A 78 -2.38 -9.32 13.67
CA GLY A 78 -2.11 -10.00 14.94
C GLY A 78 -0.79 -10.77 14.92
N THR A 79 0.33 -10.11 14.62
CA THR A 79 1.66 -10.74 14.65
C THR A 79 2.02 -11.20 16.06
N ALA A 80 2.99 -12.12 16.18
CA ALA A 80 3.37 -12.79 17.42
C ALA A 80 3.74 -11.83 18.56
N SER A 81 4.33 -10.68 18.22
CA SER A 81 4.65 -9.60 19.15
C SER A 81 4.54 -8.25 18.44
N PRO A 82 4.60 -7.13 19.20
CA PRO A 82 4.84 -5.83 18.60
C PRO A 82 6.01 -5.82 17.62
N PRO A 83 5.96 -5.02 16.54
CA PRO A 83 7.08 -4.91 15.61
C PRO A 83 8.30 -4.33 16.32
N CYS A 84 9.48 -4.80 15.93
CA CYS A 84 10.74 -4.32 16.47
C CYS A 84 11.43 -3.37 15.48
N PHE A 85 11.64 -2.12 15.88
CA PHE A 85 12.42 -1.14 15.13
C PHE A 85 13.91 -1.36 15.40
N LEU A 86 14.59 -1.99 14.44
CA LEU A 86 15.93 -2.55 14.62
C LEU A 86 17.00 -1.46 14.78
N THR A 87 16.83 -0.32 14.12
CA THR A 87 17.78 0.80 14.13
C THR A 87 17.49 1.86 15.19
N LEU A 88 16.33 1.77 15.87
CA LEU A 88 15.91 2.72 16.89
C LEU A 88 16.17 2.11 18.28
N ARG A 89 16.54 2.94 19.25
CA ARG A 89 16.80 2.54 20.63
C ARG A 89 15.58 2.70 21.52
N GLY A 90 14.71 3.66 21.19
CA GLY A 90 13.47 3.90 21.93
C GLY A 90 12.44 4.73 21.16
N PRO A 91 11.24 4.93 21.73
CA PRO A 91 10.18 5.75 21.15
C PRO A 91 10.61 7.18 20.79
N GLU A 92 11.56 7.74 21.53
CA GLU A 92 12.13 9.08 21.34
C GLU A 92 12.89 9.23 20.02
N ASP A 93 13.36 8.13 19.43
CA ASP A 93 14.05 8.15 18.13
C ASP A 93 13.07 8.22 16.95
N ILE A 94 11.76 8.11 17.19
CA ILE A 94 10.73 8.25 16.16
C ILE A 94 10.52 9.75 15.85
N GLN A 95 10.94 10.14 14.64
CA GLN A 95 10.86 11.50 14.14
C GLN A 95 9.42 11.98 13.99
N HIS A 96 9.15 13.23 14.40
CA HIS A 96 7.84 13.88 14.29
C HIS A 96 6.72 13.19 15.06
N LEU A 97 7.05 12.38 16.08
CA LEU A 97 6.06 11.84 17.00
C LEU A 97 5.63 12.95 17.96
N HIS A 98 4.43 13.49 17.76
CA HIS A 98 3.91 14.58 18.59
C HIS A 98 3.24 14.05 19.88
N PRO A 99 3.47 14.70 21.03
CA PRO A 99 2.77 14.37 22.26
C PRO A 99 1.29 14.75 22.20
N ARG A 100 0.42 13.96 22.82
CA ARG A 100 -0.95 14.39 23.12
C ARG A 100 -0.91 15.45 24.22
N SER A 101 -1.38 16.65 23.91
CA SER A 101 -1.75 17.67 24.89
C SER A 101 -3.21 17.43 25.26
N TYR A 102 -3.48 16.59 26.26
CA TYR A 102 -4.75 16.71 26.97
C TYR A 102 -4.60 17.91 27.90
N SER A 103 -5.31 18.99 27.61
CA SER A 103 -5.68 19.96 28.65
C SER A 103 -6.95 19.40 29.27
N PRO A 104 -6.94 18.88 30.52
CA PRO A 104 -8.17 18.70 31.24
C PRO A 104 -8.73 20.11 31.46
N CYS A 105 -9.90 20.40 30.90
CA CYS A 105 -10.72 21.47 31.43
C CYS A 105 -11.20 20.99 32.79
N ASN A 106 -10.39 21.23 33.83
CA ASN A 106 -10.83 21.35 35.21
C ASN A 106 -9.71 22.03 36.01
N ASP A 107 -10.10 23.16 36.59
CA ASP A 107 -9.31 23.99 37.47
C ASP A 107 -8.77 23.21 38.67
N ASN A 108 -7.60 23.66 39.13
CA ASN A 108 -6.94 23.35 40.39
C ASN A 108 -6.37 21.94 40.54
N ASP A 109 -5.14 21.73 40.07
CA ASP A 109 -4.21 20.91 40.85
C ASP A 109 -2.76 21.40 40.67
N ASP A 110 -2.13 21.63 41.80
CA ASP A 110 -0.79 22.18 41.93
C ASP A 110 0.29 21.16 41.53
N GLY A 111 1.15 21.57 40.59
CA GLY A 111 2.55 21.17 40.44
C GLY A 111 2.97 19.71 40.62
N VAL A 112 3.00 18.90 39.54
CA VAL A 112 4.01 17.84 39.34
C VAL A 112 4.36 17.68 37.85
N ASN A 113 5.42 18.35 37.38
CA ASN A 113 5.89 18.34 35.99
C ASN A 113 6.65 17.05 35.55
N GLY A 114 6.40 15.89 36.16
CA GLY A 114 7.19 14.66 35.95
C GLY A 114 6.45 13.40 35.49
N THR A 115 5.11 13.37 35.48
CA THR A 115 4.34 12.11 35.33
C THR A 115 3.80 11.84 33.93
N HIS A 116 3.72 12.84 33.06
CA HIS A 116 3.15 12.68 31.72
C HIS A 116 4.11 12.12 30.67
N SER A 117 5.43 12.30 30.80
CA SER A 117 6.39 11.67 29.87
C SER A 117 6.48 10.16 30.12
N ASN A 118 6.50 9.73 31.39
CA ASN A 118 6.57 8.32 31.76
C ASN A 118 5.39 7.49 31.24
N LYS A 119 4.14 7.99 31.34
CA LYS A 119 2.97 7.27 30.80
C LYS A 119 3.02 7.10 29.26
N ARG A 120 3.65 8.01 28.53
CA ARG A 120 3.74 7.98 27.05
C ARG A 120 4.70 6.90 26.56
N THR A 121 5.90 6.87 27.14
CA THR A 121 6.88 5.82 26.86
C THR A 121 6.29 4.45 27.18
N THR A 122 5.51 4.32 28.25
CA THR A 122 4.84 3.07 28.59
C THR A 122 3.86 2.58 27.52
N ILE A 123 3.10 3.48 26.87
CA ILE A 123 2.12 3.08 25.83
C ILE A 123 2.83 2.67 24.54
N ILE A 124 3.77 3.47 24.03
CA ILE A 124 4.47 3.10 22.79
C ILE A 124 5.30 1.83 23.00
N SER A 125 5.96 1.69 24.15
CA SER A 125 6.72 0.47 24.47
C SER A 125 5.85 -0.77 24.69
N SER A 126 4.52 -0.64 24.85
CA SER A 126 3.62 -1.80 24.89
C SER A 126 3.19 -2.28 23.49
N VAL A 127 3.34 -1.42 22.48
CA VAL A 127 2.92 -1.68 21.08
C VAL A 127 4.06 -1.58 20.06
N ALA A 128 5.29 -1.36 20.52
CA ALA A 128 6.51 -1.35 19.72
C ALA A 128 7.70 -1.83 20.55
N ARG A 129 8.64 -2.51 19.89
CA ARG A 129 9.94 -2.91 20.45
C ARG A 129 11.05 -2.18 19.72
N PHE A 130 12.21 -2.05 20.35
CA PHE A 130 13.33 -1.27 19.84
C PHE A 130 14.63 -2.05 19.99
N GLY A 131 15.53 -1.93 19.02
CA GLY A 131 16.85 -2.54 19.04
C GLY A 131 16.94 -3.88 18.33
N GLU A 132 17.94 -3.99 17.47
CA GLU A 132 18.24 -5.19 16.69
C GLU A 132 18.47 -6.46 17.53
N ASP A 133 19.25 -6.34 18.62
CA ASP A 133 19.57 -7.46 19.50
C ASP A 133 18.30 -8.08 20.13
N ILE A 134 17.36 -7.22 20.52
CA ILE A 134 16.06 -7.61 21.09
C ILE A 134 15.24 -8.43 20.10
N PHE A 135 15.41 -8.21 18.79
CA PHE A 135 14.73 -8.99 17.75
C PHE A 135 15.48 -10.27 17.38
N LEU A 136 16.80 -10.19 17.16
CA LEU A 136 17.59 -11.31 16.68
C LEU A 136 17.81 -12.38 17.74
N ASN A 137 17.95 -11.97 19.01
CA ASN A 137 18.27 -12.86 20.12
C ASN A 137 17.08 -13.12 21.06
N ASP A 138 15.86 -12.73 20.66
CA ASP A 138 14.64 -13.03 21.40
C ASP A 138 14.52 -14.54 21.66
N PRO A 139 14.53 -15.00 22.92
CA PRO A 139 14.41 -16.43 23.23
C PRO A 139 13.18 -17.09 22.60
N LYS A 140 12.09 -16.33 22.37
CA LYS A 140 10.84 -16.83 21.79
C LYS A 140 10.92 -17.08 20.29
N SER A 141 11.82 -16.41 19.57
CA SER A 141 11.85 -16.46 18.09
C SER A 141 13.22 -16.69 17.48
N LYS A 142 14.31 -16.66 18.26
CA LYS A 142 15.69 -16.82 17.75
C LYS A 142 15.93 -18.12 16.97
N HIS A 143 15.14 -19.16 17.25
CA HIS A 143 15.18 -20.46 16.59
C HIS A 143 14.37 -20.51 15.28
N MET A 144 13.53 -19.50 15.03
CA MET A 144 12.70 -19.40 13.83
C MET A 144 13.52 -18.88 12.64
N PRO A 145 13.15 -19.28 11.41
CA PRO A 145 13.87 -18.87 10.21
C PRO A 145 13.77 -17.36 10.01
N LEU A 146 14.86 -16.78 9.53
CA LEU A 146 14.88 -15.37 9.17
C LEU A 146 14.40 -15.20 7.72
N LEU A 147 13.46 -14.28 7.51
CA LEU A 147 12.87 -13.95 6.22
C LEU A 147 13.21 -12.50 5.90
N ALA A 148 13.53 -12.18 4.65
CA ALA A 148 13.81 -10.81 4.23
C ALA A 148 12.88 -10.40 3.09
N LEU A 149 12.36 -9.17 3.13
CA LEU A 149 11.61 -8.57 2.02
C LEU A 149 12.52 -7.61 1.25
N GLU A 150 13.06 -8.07 0.12
CA GLU A 150 14.03 -7.33 -0.71
C GLU A 150 13.81 -7.58 -2.21
N ASN A 151 13.82 -6.48 -2.97
CA ASN A 151 13.49 -6.42 -4.39
C ASN A 151 14.70 -6.46 -5.33
N TYR A 152 15.95 -6.45 -4.82
CA TYR A 152 17.15 -6.35 -5.68
C TYR A 152 18.30 -7.26 -5.22
N THR A 153 18.05 -8.57 -5.28
CA THR A 153 19.05 -9.60 -4.96
C THR A 153 18.78 -10.88 -5.72
N VAL A 154 19.84 -11.60 -6.08
CA VAL A 154 19.76 -12.91 -6.75
C VAL A 154 19.06 -13.99 -5.90
N ARG A 155 18.92 -13.76 -4.59
CA ARG A 155 18.24 -14.68 -3.67
C ARG A 155 16.72 -14.45 -3.62
N SER A 156 16.23 -13.35 -4.17
CA SER A 156 14.82 -12.95 -4.04
C SER A 156 13.92 -13.90 -4.84
N LYS A 157 12.79 -14.27 -4.24
CA LYS A 157 11.72 -15.05 -4.90
C LYS A 157 10.43 -14.24 -4.86
N SER A 158 9.69 -14.28 -5.97
CA SER A 158 8.38 -13.62 -6.04
C SER A 158 7.43 -14.23 -5.02
N LEU A 159 6.68 -13.40 -4.29
CA LEU A 159 5.59 -13.87 -3.43
C LEU A 159 4.53 -14.68 -4.20
N LEU A 160 4.42 -14.50 -5.52
CA LEU A 160 3.51 -15.30 -6.35
C LEU A 160 4.07 -16.69 -6.68
N ALA A 161 5.37 -16.90 -6.55
CA ALA A 161 6.08 -18.13 -6.90
C ALA A 161 6.29 -19.11 -5.74
N CYS A 162 6.03 -18.67 -4.51
CA CYS A 162 6.20 -19.50 -3.32
C CYS A 162 5.14 -19.21 -2.26
N ARG A 163 4.95 -20.16 -1.35
CA ARG A 163 4.20 -19.94 -0.11
C ARG A 163 5.08 -19.20 0.89
N PHE A 164 4.45 -18.32 1.65
CA PHE A 164 5.04 -17.72 2.82
C PHE A 164 5.25 -18.81 3.89
N PRO A 165 6.38 -18.82 4.60
CA PRO A 165 6.59 -19.78 5.68
C PRO A 165 5.60 -19.60 6.84
N ASP A 166 5.15 -20.71 7.44
CA ASP A 166 4.18 -20.70 8.54
C ASP A 166 4.70 -20.04 9.83
N SER A 167 6.02 -19.94 9.96
CA SER A 167 6.70 -19.28 11.07
C SER A 167 7.95 -18.55 10.57
N GLY A 168 8.31 -17.45 11.22
CA GLY A 168 9.53 -16.74 10.85
C GLY A 168 9.69 -15.36 11.46
N ARG A 169 10.91 -14.87 11.37
CA ARG A 169 11.30 -13.50 11.69
C ARG A 169 11.43 -12.71 10.39
N LEU A 170 10.40 -11.94 10.05
CA LEU A 170 10.34 -11.13 8.84
C LEU A 170 11.06 -9.80 9.04
N ILE A 171 12.16 -9.61 8.34
CA ILE A 171 12.88 -8.34 8.23
C ILE A 171 12.38 -7.56 7.02
N ILE A 172 12.01 -6.31 7.30
CA ILE A 172 11.65 -5.31 6.32
C ILE A 172 12.74 -4.25 6.27
N GLY A 173 13.29 -4.04 5.09
CA GLY A 173 14.38 -3.11 4.86
C GLY A 173 13.97 -1.63 4.95
N HIS A 174 14.95 -0.76 4.81
CA HIS A 174 14.73 0.68 4.73
C HIS A 174 14.12 1.07 3.37
N GLU A 175 13.18 2.01 3.34
CA GLU A 175 12.46 2.44 2.12
C GLU A 175 13.39 2.78 0.94
N ASN A 176 14.55 3.38 1.24
CA ASN A 176 15.54 3.80 0.25
C ASN A 176 16.76 2.87 0.10
N ARG A 177 17.08 2.07 1.13
CA ARG A 177 18.33 1.29 1.18
C ARG A 177 18.12 -0.22 1.04
N GLY A 178 16.87 -0.67 1.12
CA GLY A 178 16.56 -2.09 1.16
C GLY A 178 16.96 -2.72 2.49
N VAL A 179 17.05 -4.04 2.48
CA VAL A 179 17.47 -4.86 3.62
C VAL A 179 19.00 -4.88 3.68
N HIS A 180 19.56 -4.73 4.89
CA HIS A 180 21.00 -4.74 5.07
C HIS A 180 21.62 -6.08 4.66
N ARG A 181 22.78 -6.01 3.98
CA ARG A 181 23.44 -7.17 3.36
C ARG A 181 23.75 -8.32 4.30
N LYS A 182 23.95 -8.04 5.60
CA LYS A 182 24.16 -9.08 6.63
C LYS A 182 22.98 -10.05 6.72
N TYR A 183 21.77 -9.58 6.46
CA TYR A 183 20.56 -10.40 6.43
C TYR A 183 20.34 -11.06 5.07
N ILE A 184 20.91 -10.54 3.98
CA ILE A 184 20.80 -11.16 2.66
C ILE A 184 21.89 -12.23 2.43
N GLY A 185 23.07 -12.09 3.03
CA GLY A 185 24.16 -13.08 2.93
C GLY A 185 24.99 -13.00 1.63
N GLU A 186 25.02 -11.86 0.95
CA GLU A 186 25.64 -11.69 -0.39
C GLU A 186 27.19 -11.69 -0.43
N HIS A 187 27.89 -11.84 0.68
CA HIS A 187 29.35 -12.05 0.71
C HIS A 187 29.76 -12.97 1.85
N ARG A 188 29.63 -14.29 1.66
CA ARG A 188 30.37 -15.26 2.48
C ARG A 188 31.76 -15.44 1.86
N THR A 189 32.70 -14.55 2.17
CA THR A 189 34.11 -14.94 2.08
C THR A 189 34.36 -15.97 3.17
N VAL A 190 35.06 -17.05 2.83
CA VAL A 190 35.29 -18.26 3.66
C VAL A 190 35.98 -17.95 5.01
N SER A 191 36.42 -16.70 5.25
CA SER A 191 37.24 -16.31 6.39
C SER A 191 36.58 -15.36 7.41
N SER A 192 35.35 -14.86 7.23
CA SER A 192 34.69 -14.02 8.25
C SER A 192 33.65 -14.81 9.04
N LYS A 193 33.92 -15.04 10.33
CA LYS A 193 32.98 -15.58 11.34
C LYS A 193 31.80 -14.64 11.68
N GLU A 194 31.53 -13.65 10.86
CA GLU A 194 30.45 -12.66 11.00
C GLU A 194 29.57 -12.82 9.74
N SER A 195 28.28 -13.18 9.77
CA SER A 195 27.23 -13.08 10.78
C SER A 195 26.24 -14.24 10.63
N GLY A 196 25.84 -14.90 11.73
CA GLY A 196 24.91 -16.04 11.74
C GLY A 196 23.44 -15.73 11.41
N PHE A 197 23.13 -14.56 10.84
CA PHE A 197 21.77 -14.06 10.65
C PHE A 197 21.40 -13.87 9.17
N ALA A 198 21.89 -14.72 8.28
CA ALA A 198 21.44 -14.68 6.88
C ALA A 198 20.00 -15.23 6.79
N ALA A 199 19.12 -14.50 6.10
CA ALA A 199 17.77 -14.91 5.81
C ALA A 199 17.77 -16.23 5.04
N GLU A 200 16.93 -17.16 5.44
CA GLU A 200 16.72 -18.43 4.75
C GLU A 200 15.92 -18.20 3.47
N HIS A 201 14.95 -17.29 3.54
CA HIS A 201 14.13 -16.88 2.40
C HIS A 201 14.22 -15.38 2.18
N VAL A 202 14.43 -14.99 0.93
CA VAL A 202 14.32 -13.60 0.50
C VAL A 202 13.15 -13.51 -0.47
N LEU A 203 12.20 -12.63 -0.19
CA LEU A 203 10.94 -12.50 -0.89
C LEU A 203 10.84 -11.11 -1.51
N TYR A 204 10.14 -10.98 -2.63
CA TYR A 204 9.80 -9.68 -3.22
C TYR A 204 8.34 -9.61 -3.65
N VAL A 205 7.80 -8.39 -3.65
CA VAL A 205 6.48 -8.10 -4.22
C VAL A 205 6.66 -7.80 -5.71
N PRO A 206 6.09 -8.61 -6.63
CA PRO A 206 6.19 -8.32 -8.06
C PRO A 206 5.47 -7.00 -8.40
N GLN A 207 6.11 -6.19 -9.24
CA GLN A 207 5.66 -4.86 -9.63
C GLN A 207 5.75 -4.73 -11.16
N TYR A 208 4.81 -3.99 -11.75
CA TYR A 208 4.70 -3.79 -13.20
C TYR A 208 4.76 -2.31 -13.62
N GLY A 209 4.74 -1.41 -12.62
CA GLY A 209 4.75 0.04 -12.78
C GLY A 209 6.13 0.67 -12.81
N THR A 210 6.22 1.93 -13.22
CA THR A 210 7.46 2.73 -13.28
C THR A 210 8.27 2.82 -11.99
N ILE A 211 7.66 2.59 -10.83
CA ILE A 211 8.36 2.66 -9.55
C ILE A 211 9.18 1.41 -9.26
N SER A 212 10.31 1.57 -8.58
CA SER A 212 11.16 0.45 -8.15
C SER A 212 10.79 -0.11 -6.78
N SER A 213 10.06 0.66 -5.97
CA SER A 213 9.70 0.25 -4.62
C SER A 213 8.42 0.93 -4.16
N LEU A 214 7.56 0.14 -3.53
CA LEU A 214 6.37 0.61 -2.81
C LEU A 214 6.78 1.32 -1.52
N ASN A 215 5.81 1.98 -0.88
CA ASN A 215 6.02 2.43 0.49
C ASN A 215 6.32 1.21 1.37
N VAL A 216 7.33 1.33 2.25
CA VAL A 216 7.84 0.22 3.07
C VAL A 216 6.74 -0.49 3.88
N VAL A 217 5.78 0.25 4.44
CA VAL A 217 4.68 -0.32 5.22
C VAL A 217 3.66 -1.01 4.32
N THR A 218 3.49 -0.51 3.09
CA THR A 218 2.63 -1.17 2.09
C THR A 218 3.24 -2.50 1.65
N SER A 219 4.55 -2.56 1.39
CA SER A 219 5.25 -3.81 1.08
C SER A 219 5.11 -4.81 2.24
N MET A 220 5.30 -4.36 3.48
CA MET A 220 5.11 -5.18 4.67
C MET A 220 3.67 -5.69 4.79
N GLY A 221 2.66 -4.84 4.58
CA GLY A 221 1.26 -5.25 4.62
C GLY A 221 0.91 -6.28 3.55
N ILE A 222 1.46 -6.17 2.34
CA ILE A 222 1.31 -7.20 1.29
C ILE A 222 1.96 -8.51 1.75
N ALA A 223 3.19 -8.47 2.28
CA ALA A 223 3.87 -9.67 2.77
C ALA A 223 3.07 -10.37 3.89
N LEU A 224 2.59 -9.62 4.88
CA LEU A 224 1.77 -10.15 5.98
C LEU A 224 0.40 -10.67 5.48
N PHE A 225 -0.22 -10.02 4.50
CA PHE A 225 -1.44 -10.54 3.88
C PHE A 225 -1.20 -11.90 3.20
N TYR A 226 -0.08 -12.08 2.50
CA TYR A 226 0.24 -13.37 1.89
C TYR A 226 0.57 -14.44 2.94
N ALA A 227 1.25 -14.07 4.04
CA ALA A 227 1.43 -14.96 5.19
C ALA A 227 0.08 -15.42 5.74
N LEU A 228 -0.84 -14.48 5.98
CA LEU A 228 -2.19 -14.78 6.47
C LEU A 228 -2.95 -15.70 5.49
N MET A 229 -2.94 -15.35 4.21
CA MET A 229 -3.61 -16.13 3.17
C MET A 229 -3.03 -17.53 3.08
N ASP A 230 -1.72 -17.73 3.16
CA ASP A 230 -1.12 -19.06 3.09
C ASP A 230 -1.40 -19.90 4.34
N THR A 231 -1.41 -19.28 5.53
CA THR A 231 -1.72 -19.97 6.78
C THR A 231 -3.19 -20.38 6.89
N HIS A 232 -4.12 -19.49 6.56
CA HIS A 232 -5.56 -19.69 6.84
C HIS A 232 -6.39 -20.02 5.61
N PHE A 233 -5.93 -19.63 4.42
CA PHE A 233 -6.66 -19.75 3.17
C PHE A 233 -5.76 -20.26 2.03
N PRO A 234 -5.02 -21.37 2.20
CA PRO A 234 -4.01 -21.81 1.23
C PRO A 234 -4.61 -22.06 -0.17
N GLN A 235 -5.88 -22.46 -0.23
CA GLN A 235 -6.61 -22.72 -1.48
C GLN A 235 -7.01 -21.44 -2.24
N SER A 236 -6.90 -20.27 -1.62
CA SER A 236 -7.39 -19.02 -2.21
C SER A 236 -6.53 -18.51 -3.35
N ARG A 237 -5.28 -18.93 -3.40
CA ARG A 237 -4.37 -18.64 -4.51
C ARG A 237 -3.66 -19.89 -4.99
N GLN A 238 -3.33 -19.93 -6.26
CA GLN A 238 -2.37 -20.89 -6.80
C GLN A 238 -0.94 -20.36 -6.68
N VAL A 239 0.00 -21.25 -6.37
CA VAL A 239 1.44 -20.92 -6.47
C VAL A 239 1.81 -21.02 -7.93
N LEU A 240 2.27 -19.92 -8.50
CA LEU A 240 2.68 -19.90 -9.90
C LEU A 240 3.99 -20.67 -10.01
N SER A 241 3.94 -21.78 -10.74
CA SER A 241 5.15 -22.50 -11.15
C SER A 241 5.72 -21.85 -12.40
N GLN A 242 7.01 -22.08 -12.67
CA GLN A 242 7.55 -21.73 -13.98
C GLN A 242 6.70 -22.41 -15.06
N PRO A 243 6.37 -21.70 -16.16
CA PRO A 243 5.72 -22.35 -17.27
C PRO A 243 6.62 -23.47 -17.76
N GLN A 244 6.11 -24.70 -17.73
CA GLN A 244 6.67 -25.77 -18.55
C GLN A 244 6.65 -25.27 -19.99
N SER A 245 7.72 -25.50 -20.74
CA SER A 245 7.97 -24.99 -22.10
C SER A 245 6.78 -25.14 -23.06
N ASP A 246 5.85 -26.04 -22.76
CA ASP A 246 4.80 -26.48 -23.65
C ASP A 246 3.41 -25.83 -23.38
N SER A 247 3.22 -25.13 -22.25
CA SER A 247 1.89 -24.60 -21.86
C SER A 247 1.65 -23.12 -22.20
N LEU A 248 2.68 -22.41 -22.63
CA LEU A 248 2.59 -21.05 -23.15
C LEU A 248 3.25 -21.04 -24.51
N SER A 249 2.46 -21.30 -25.56
CA SER A 249 2.86 -21.05 -26.96
C SER A 249 2.96 -19.54 -27.21
N PHE A 250 3.84 -18.86 -26.49
CA PHE A 250 4.27 -17.53 -26.88
C PHE A 250 5.20 -17.73 -28.08
N THR A 251 4.79 -17.25 -29.25
CA THR A 251 5.74 -16.99 -30.33
C THR A 251 6.85 -16.12 -29.75
N PHE A 252 8.06 -16.68 -29.64
CA PHE A 252 9.26 -16.01 -29.15
C PHE A 252 9.61 -14.86 -30.09
N ASN A 253 8.97 -13.71 -29.87
CA ASN A 253 9.27 -12.44 -30.54
C ASN A 253 10.03 -11.53 -29.57
N GLU A 254 10.80 -10.59 -30.12
CA GLU A 254 11.50 -9.49 -29.42
C GLU A 254 10.63 -8.76 -28.37
N ASP A 255 9.30 -8.82 -28.54
CA ASP A 255 8.28 -8.25 -27.67
C ASP A 255 8.27 -8.83 -26.24
N MET A 256 8.63 -10.11 -26.07
CA MET A 256 8.69 -10.76 -24.75
C MET A 256 9.98 -10.45 -23.99
N ASP A 257 11.05 -10.11 -24.70
CA ASP A 257 12.35 -9.83 -24.09
C ASP A 257 12.33 -8.53 -23.29
N GLU A 258 11.57 -7.51 -23.72
CA GLU A 258 11.44 -6.27 -22.95
C GLU A 258 10.72 -6.48 -21.60
N VAL A 259 9.64 -7.26 -21.59
CA VAL A 259 8.88 -7.61 -20.36
C VAL A 259 9.72 -8.50 -19.45
N ARG A 260 10.45 -9.46 -20.02
CA ARG A 260 11.37 -10.33 -19.28
C ARG A 260 12.51 -9.53 -18.65
N ASN A 261 13.16 -8.66 -19.42
CA ASN A 261 14.21 -7.78 -18.93
C ASN A 261 13.72 -6.85 -17.81
N TYR A 262 12.46 -6.41 -17.89
CA TYR A 262 11.81 -5.65 -16.83
C TYR A 262 11.75 -6.44 -15.52
N GLN A 263 11.17 -7.63 -15.56
CA GLN A 263 10.99 -8.45 -14.36
C GLN A 263 12.32 -8.99 -13.80
N ASN A 264 13.29 -9.29 -14.68
CA ASN A 264 14.62 -9.81 -14.29
C ASN A 264 15.41 -8.86 -13.40
N LEU A 265 15.17 -7.55 -13.48
CA LEU A 265 15.91 -6.60 -12.66
C LEU A 265 15.62 -6.75 -11.16
N PHE A 266 14.47 -7.29 -10.77
CA PHE A 266 14.16 -7.56 -9.36
C PHE A 266 14.97 -8.72 -8.76
N GLN A 267 15.66 -9.48 -9.61
CA GLN A 267 16.49 -10.63 -9.22
C GLN A 267 17.97 -10.37 -9.47
N ARG A 268 18.35 -9.12 -9.75
CA ARG A 268 19.75 -8.70 -9.91
C ARG A 268 20.16 -7.84 -8.73
N SER A 269 21.39 -8.01 -8.29
CA SER A 269 22.04 -7.04 -7.41
C SER A 269 22.30 -5.78 -8.24
N LEU A 270 21.79 -4.63 -7.79
CA LEU A 270 22.05 -3.36 -8.47
C LEU A 270 23.51 -2.92 -8.24
N PRO A 271 24.23 -2.43 -9.27
CA PRO A 271 25.62 -2.00 -9.12
C PRO A 271 25.72 -0.83 -8.13
N MET A 272 26.68 -0.93 -7.19
CA MET A 272 27.03 0.17 -6.28
C MET A 272 28.07 1.08 -6.95
N VAL A 273 27.96 2.39 -6.74
CA VAL A 273 28.99 3.32 -7.23
C VAL A 273 30.30 3.07 -6.49
N SER A 274 31.38 2.92 -7.25
CA SER A 274 32.75 2.94 -6.76
C SER A 274 33.20 4.38 -6.49
N SER A 275 32.86 4.94 -5.32
CA SER A 275 33.62 6.05 -4.72
C SER A 275 33.15 6.35 -3.30
N GLY A 276 33.76 5.69 -2.31
CA GLY A 276 34.17 6.31 -1.04
C GLY A 276 33.15 6.86 -0.03
N SER A 277 31.84 6.84 -0.28
CA SER A 277 30.87 7.16 0.77
C SER A 277 29.54 6.43 0.59
N ASP A 278 28.86 6.28 1.71
CA ASP A 278 27.78 5.35 2.00
C ASP A 278 26.67 5.24 0.93
N THR A 279 26.26 3.98 0.72
CA THR A 279 25.11 3.42 -0.02
C THR A 279 24.06 4.42 -0.57
N SER A 280 24.04 4.63 -1.90
CA SER A 280 22.94 5.34 -2.56
C SER A 280 22.68 4.82 -3.98
N ARG A 281 21.38 4.67 -4.32
CA ARG A 281 20.93 4.56 -5.72
C ARG A 281 21.24 5.89 -6.41
N VAL A 282 21.86 5.83 -7.58
CA VAL A 282 22.33 7.01 -8.32
C VAL A 282 21.18 7.85 -8.89
N ASP A 283 19.93 7.37 -8.84
CA ASP A 283 18.74 8.16 -9.13
C ASP A 283 17.97 8.44 -7.82
N PRO A 284 17.76 9.71 -7.44
CA PRO A 284 17.00 10.06 -6.23
C PRO A 284 15.51 9.73 -6.35
N ARG A 285 15.01 9.42 -7.55
CA ARG A 285 13.64 8.98 -7.79
C ARG A 285 13.56 7.46 -7.55
N PRO A 286 12.54 6.95 -6.86
CA PRO A 286 12.31 5.52 -6.69
C PRO A 286 11.71 4.93 -7.97
N ILE A 287 12.41 5.10 -9.10
CA ILE A 287 12.02 4.56 -10.41
C ILE A 287 12.70 3.22 -10.66
N HIS A 288 12.06 2.40 -11.49
CA HIS A 288 12.59 1.12 -11.91
C HIS A 288 13.95 1.30 -12.62
N PRO A 289 14.94 0.42 -12.38
CA PRO A 289 16.28 0.56 -12.96
C PRO A 289 16.33 0.69 -14.49
N MET A 290 15.34 0.16 -15.22
CA MET A 290 15.24 0.36 -16.69
C MET A 290 15.04 1.81 -17.12
N TYR A 291 14.55 2.66 -16.22
CA TYR A 291 14.29 4.08 -16.46
C TYR A 291 15.43 4.96 -15.95
N TYR A 292 16.50 4.36 -15.44
CA TYR A 292 17.64 5.06 -14.88
C TYR A 292 18.23 6.06 -15.90
N GLN A 293 18.47 7.31 -15.45
CA GLN A 293 18.97 8.43 -16.27
C GLN A 293 18.10 8.85 -17.47
N MET A 294 16.93 8.25 -17.67
CA MET A 294 16.02 8.66 -18.74
C MET A 294 15.33 9.98 -18.40
N ASN A 295 15.07 10.79 -19.43
CA ASN A 295 14.23 11.98 -19.31
C ASN A 295 12.75 11.56 -19.15
N TYR A 296 11.91 12.53 -18.81
CA TYR A 296 10.51 12.26 -18.48
C TYR A 296 9.70 11.72 -19.67
N GLU A 297 9.88 12.31 -20.85
CA GLU A 297 9.20 11.93 -22.08
C GLU A 297 9.51 10.49 -22.47
N ASP A 298 10.79 10.10 -22.41
CA ASP A 298 11.27 8.75 -22.72
C ASP A 298 10.71 7.72 -21.73
N ILE A 299 10.64 8.06 -20.43
CA ILE A 299 10.05 7.17 -19.42
C ILE A 299 8.58 6.93 -19.72
N ILE A 300 7.82 7.98 -20.07
CA ILE A 300 6.40 7.82 -20.41
C ILE A 300 6.23 6.96 -21.65
N GLN A 301 6.99 7.23 -22.72
CA GLN A 301 6.87 6.49 -23.96
C GLN A 301 7.21 5.01 -23.75
N ARG A 302 8.32 4.73 -23.05
CA ARG A 302 8.74 3.36 -22.74
C ARG A 302 7.76 2.66 -21.83
N HIS A 303 7.22 3.34 -20.82
CA HIS A 303 6.24 2.75 -19.92
C HIS A 303 4.89 2.47 -20.62
N ARG A 304 4.44 3.36 -21.52
CA ARG A 304 3.25 3.11 -22.36
C ARG A 304 3.44 1.87 -23.22
N ARG A 305 4.59 1.76 -23.91
CA ARG A 305 4.96 0.57 -24.68
C ARG A 305 4.95 -0.69 -23.81
N LEU A 306 5.55 -0.66 -22.62
CA LEU A 306 5.52 -1.78 -21.68
C LEU A 306 4.08 -2.19 -21.32
N ARG A 307 3.21 -1.23 -21.00
CA ARG A 307 1.79 -1.49 -20.70
C ARG A 307 1.04 -2.08 -21.89
N GLU A 308 1.26 -1.56 -23.10
CA GLU A 308 0.69 -2.10 -24.35
C GLU A 308 1.12 -3.56 -24.56
N ARG A 309 2.40 -3.89 -24.31
CA ARG A 309 2.88 -5.28 -24.40
C ARG A 309 2.23 -6.20 -23.35
N LEU A 310 2.11 -5.72 -22.12
CA LEU A 310 1.41 -6.46 -21.06
C LEU A 310 -0.06 -6.73 -21.43
N LEU A 311 -0.76 -5.76 -22.03
CA LEU A 311 -2.12 -5.93 -22.54
C LEU A 311 -2.17 -6.93 -23.71
N GLN A 312 -1.21 -6.91 -24.63
CA GLN A 312 -1.12 -7.88 -25.73
C GLN A 312 -0.91 -9.31 -25.20
N ILE A 313 -0.14 -9.48 -24.13
CA ILE A 313 0.07 -10.77 -23.46
C ILE A 313 -1.25 -11.30 -22.89
N GLU A 314 -2.09 -10.46 -22.30
CA GLU A 314 -3.42 -10.90 -21.85
C GLU A 314 -4.37 -11.14 -23.04
N ALA A 315 -4.28 -10.30 -24.08
CA ALA A 315 -5.17 -10.32 -25.24
C ALA A 315 -4.86 -11.39 -26.30
N SER A 316 -3.77 -12.16 -26.20
CA SER A 316 -3.35 -13.18 -27.20
C SER A 316 -4.29 -14.41 -27.29
N GLY A 317 -5.59 -14.21 -27.11
CA GLY A 317 -6.70 -15.12 -27.36
C GLY A 317 -8.04 -14.40 -27.64
N ALA A 318 -8.08 -13.06 -27.79
CA ALA A 318 -9.31 -12.31 -28.06
C ALA A 318 -9.06 -11.13 -29.01
N SER A 319 -9.75 -11.12 -30.15
CA SER A 319 -9.80 -9.98 -31.08
C SER A 319 -10.62 -8.84 -30.45
N ARG A 320 -10.02 -7.69 -30.17
CA ARG A 320 -10.76 -6.49 -29.74
C ARG A 320 -10.32 -5.25 -30.53
N ASN A 321 -11.31 -4.47 -30.96
CA ASN A 321 -11.16 -3.18 -31.64
C ASN A 321 -11.16 -1.98 -30.66
N ASP A 322 -11.33 -2.22 -29.35
CA ASP A 322 -11.32 -1.18 -28.31
C ASP A 322 -9.91 -0.98 -27.71
N PRO A 323 -9.59 0.22 -27.19
CA PRO A 323 -8.36 0.44 -26.45
C PRO A 323 -8.28 -0.55 -25.28
N ALA A 324 -7.24 -1.37 -25.27
CA ALA A 324 -7.07 -2.39 -24.25
C ALA A 324 -6.81 -1.71 -22.88
N LEU A 325 -7.66 -1.99 -21.91
CA LEU A 325 -7.53 -1.56 -20.51
C LEU A 325 -7.30 -2.79 -19.63
N PHE A 326 -6.62 -2.61 -18.50
CA PHE A 326 -6.48 -3.68 -17.51
C PHE A 326 -7.79 -3.92 -16.74
N GLY A 327 -8.68 -2.93 -16.75
CA GLY A 327 -9.99 -3.00 -16.12
C GLY A 327 -9.96 -2.69 -14.63
N LEU A 328 -8.95 -1.98 -14.11
CA LEU A 328 -8.87 -1.62 -12.70
C LEU A 328 -8.68 -0.11 -12.54
N SER A 329 -9.61 0.55 -11.88
CA SER A 329 -9.55 1.98 -11.56
C SER A 329 -9.74 2.22 -10.06
N VAL A 330 -9.23 3.34 -9.56
CA VAL A 330 -9.36 3.73 -8.15
C VAL A 330 -10.11 5.05 -8.04
N LEU A 331 -11.05 5.14 -7.12
CA LEU A 331 -11.69 6.39 -6.70
C LEU A 331 -11.33 6.68 -5.24
N TYR A 332 -10.73 7.84 -4.98
CA TYR A 332 -10.32 8.24 -3.63
C TYR A 332 -10.89 9.60 -3.21
N GLN A 333 -11.38 9.69 -1.98
CA GLN A 333 -11.77 10.96 -1.37
C GLN A 333 -10.59 11.64 -0.65
N ASN A 334 -10.20 12.84 -1.08
CA ASN A 334 -9.12 13.63 -0.50
C ASN A 334 -9.65 14.86 0.26
N ALA A 335 -10.47 14.65 1.29
CA ALA A 335 -11.11 15.73 2.05
C ALA A 335 -10.20 16.33 3.14
N VAL A 336 -9.52 15.53 3.97
CA VAL A 336 -8.82 16.02 5.19
C VAL A 336 -7.31 15.75 5.22
N ASP A 337 -6.83 14.59 4.79
CA ASP A 337 -5.38 14.29 4.72
C ASP A 337 -4.92 13.88 3.31
N GLN A 338 -3.66 14.19 2.99
CA GLN A 338 -3.03 13.90 1.68
C GLN A 338 -1.99 12.76 1.76
N ARG A 339 -1.65 12.26 2.95
CA ARG A 339 -0.54 11.31 3.12
C ARG A 339 -0.89 9.96 2.49
N SER A 340 -2.15 9.51 2.61
CA SER A 340 -2.59 8.24 2.02
C SER A 340 -2.65 8.26 0.50
N LEU A 341 -3.00 9.39 -0.13
CA LEU A 341 -3.06 9.51 -1.60
C LEU A 341 -1.69 9.22 -2.26
N GLY A 342 -0.60 9.62 -1.61
CA GLY A 342 0.76 9.32 -2.09
C GLY A 342 1.04 7.82 -2.20
N GLY A 343 0.71 7.07 -1.14
CA GLY A 343 0.84 5.61 -1.12
C GLY A 343 -0.09 4.92 -2.12
N ILE A 344 -1.34 5.41 -2.25
CA ILE A 344 -2.31 4.90 -3.23
C ILE A 344 -1.78 5.04 -4.66
N LEU A 345 -1.23 6.21 -5.02
CA LEU A 345 -0.69 6.45 -6.36
C LEU A 345 0.52 5.56 -6.66
N ARG A 346 1.38 5.30 -5.68
CA ARG A 346 2.50 4.36 -5.81
C ARG A 346 2.00 2.94 -6.07
N SER A 347 1.06 2.45 -5.28
CA SER A 347 0.45 1.14 -5.48
C SER A 347 -0.27 1.03 -6.83
N ALA A 348 -1.03 2.06 -7.22
CA ALA A 348 -1.73 2.09 -8.50
C ALA A 348 -0.78 1.98 -9.69
N ASN A 349 0.33 2.72 -9.65
CA ASN A 349 1.39 2.60 -10.65
C ASN A 349 1.96 1.18 -10.69
N ALA A 350 2.30 0.60 -9.54
CA ALA A 350 2.90 -0.73 -9.44
C ALA A 350 2.00 -1.87 -9.94
N PHE A 351 0.68 -1.75 -9.82
CA PHE A 351 -0.27 -2.85 -9.97
C PHE A 351 -1.29 -2.67 -11.09
N LEU A 352 -0.84 -2.14 -12.24
CA LEU A 352 -1.61 -2.10 -13.50
C LEU A 352 -2.95 -1.36 -13.41
N VAL A 353 -3.09 -0.39 -12.50
CA VAL A 353 -4.27 0.48 -12.49
C VAL A 353 -4.29 1.34 -13.76
N ASP A 354 -5.46 1.49 -14.36
CA ASP A 354 -5.70 2.30 -15.55
C ASP A 354 -5.79 3.79 -15.20
N ALA A 355 -6.56 4.11 -14.16
CA ALA A 355 -6.78 5.48 -13.72
C ALA A 355 -6.98 5.59 -12.21
N VAL A 356 -6.47 6.69 -11.65
CA VAL A 356 -6.74 7.10 -10.26
C VAL A 356 -7.54 8.39 -10.28
N TYR A 357 -8.80 8.30 -9.91
CA TYR A 357 -9.72 9.41 -9.76
C TYR A 357 -9.73 9.88 -8.30
N TYR A 358 -9.86 11.20 -8.10
CA TYR A 358 -10.05 11.74 -6.77
C TYR A 358 -10.91 13.01 -6.76
N PHE A 359 -11.56 13.24 -5.63
CA PHE A 359 -12.37 14.43 -5.37
C PHE A 359 -12.07 15.00 -3.98
N GLY A 360 -12.65 16.15 -3.66
CA GLY A 360 -12.35 16.91 -2.45
C GLY A 360 -11.28 17.96 -2.74
N ARG A 361 -10.17 17.95 -2.01
CA ARG A 361 -9.12 18.95 -2.23
C ARG A 361 -8.30 18.59 -3.46
N ARG A 362 -8.09 19.57 -4.33
CA ARG A 362 -7.27 19.45 -5.55
C ARG A 362 -5.78 19.15 -5.28
N LYS A 363 -5.30 19.32 -4.05
CA LYS A 363 -3.87 19.28 -3.74
C LYS A 363 -3.39 17.84 -3.55
N VAL A 364 -2.31 17.50 -4.25
CA VAL A 364 -1.59 16.22 -4.12
C VAL A 364 -0.26 16.47 -3.42
N ASN A 365 0.07 15.64 -2.42
CA ASN A 365 1.35 15.71 -1.73
C ASN A 365 2.45 15.03 -2.57
N ALA A 366 3.23 15.86 -3.28
CA ALA A 366 4.32 15.39 -4.14
C ALA A 366 5.40 14.58 -3.41
N THR A 367 5.63 14.86 -2.12
CA THR A 367 6.60 14.12 -1.29
C THR A 367 6.11 12.69 -1.03
N GLY A 368 4.80 12.49 -0.85
CA GLY A 368 4.23 11.16 -0.63
C GLY A 368 4.14 10.31 -1.90
N THR A 369 3.99 10.95 -3.06
CA THR A 369 3.92 10.27 -4.37
C THR A 369 5.29 9.94 -4.95
N ILE A 370 6.34 10.61 -4.48
CA ILE A 370 7.75 10.45 -4.90
C ILE A 370 7.92 10.42 -6.43
N GLY A 371 7.26 11.36 -7.11
CA GLY A 371 7.34 11.49 -8.57
C GLY A 371 6.34 10.63 -9.36
N THR A 372 5.67 9.66 -8.73
CA THR A 372 4.71 8.76 -9.40
C THR A 372 3.53 9.50 -10.04
N GLN A 373 3.15 10.66 -9.51
CA GLN A 373 2.11 11.54 -10.06
C GLN A 373 2.41 12.00 -11.50
N HIS A 374 3.65 11.88 -11.95
CA HIS A 374 4.04 12.20 -13.32
C HIS A 374 3.80 11.02 -14.28
N TYR A 375 3.83 9.78 -13.78
CA TYR A 375 3.68 8.57 -14.60
C TYR A 375 2.27 7.95 -14.50
N THR A 376 1.60 8.14 -13.36
CA THR A 376 0.19 7.82 -13.14
C THR A 376 -0.50 9.10 -12.65
N PRO A 377 -0.81 10.03 -13.56
CA PRO A 377 -1.38 11.32 -13.20
C PRO A 377 -2.80 11.14 -12.63
N PRO A 378 -3.07 11.59 -11.40
CA PRO A 378 -4.40 11.47 -10.83
C PRO A 378 -5.38 12.46 -11.48
N ILE A 379 -6.60 12.01 -11.75
CA ILE A 379 -7.68 12.78 -12.38
C ILE A 379 -8.53 13.43 -11.28
N TYR A 380 -8.49 14.75 -11.21
CA TYR A 380 -9.30 15.52 -10.25
C TYR A 380 -10.72 15.74 -10.77
N LEU A 381 -11.71 15.33 -9.99
CA LEU A 381 -13.12 15.38 -10.36
C LEU A 381 -13.87 16.61 -9.81
N GLY A 382 -13.16 17.49 -9.11
CA GLY A 382 -13.78 18.60 -8.41
C GLY A 382 -14.00 18.32 -6.91
N PRO A 383 -14.59 19.29 -6.19
CA PRO A 383 -14.75 19.20 -4.73
C PRO A 383 -15.73 18.11 -4.30
N HIS A 384 -16.81 17.90 -5.05
CA HIS A 384 -17.89 16.96 -4.66
C HIS A 384 -17.91 15.67 -5.49
N GLY A 385 -17.11 15.56 -6.56
CA GLY A 385 -17.03 14.36 -7.42
C GLY A 385 -18.27 14.06 -8.28
N HIS A 386 -19.45 14.59 -7.91
CA HIS A 386 -20.73 14.31 -8.55
C HIS A 386 -20.79 14.76 -10.03
N GLY A 387 -21.34 13.91 -10.90
CA GLY A 387 -21.57 14.15 -12.33
C GLY A 387 -20.33 14.27 -13.22
N ALA A 388 -19.16 14.63 -12.68
CA ALA A 388 -17.89 14.59 -13.40
C ALA A 388 -17.33 13.15 -13.49
N LEU A 389 -17.53 12.35 -12.44
CA LEU A 389 -17.06 10.97 -12.38
C LEU A 389 -17.73 10.08 -13.42
N GLU A 390 -19.06 10.01 -13.46
CA GLU A 390 -19.79 9.21 -14.46
C GLU A 390 -19.44 9.61 -15.89
N ARG A 391 -19.32 10.93 -16.15
CA ARG A 391 -18.86 11.41 -17.47
C ARG A 391 -17.45 10.92 -17.79
N GLN A 392 -16.51 10.99 -16.84
CA GLN A 392 -15.14 10.52 -17.06
C GLN A 392 -15.06 9.00 -17.21
N LEU A 393 -15.82 8.25 -16.41
CA LEU A 393 -15.90 6.79 -16.51
C LEU A 393 -16.49 6.37 -17.86
N ASN A 394 -17.58 7.01 -18.31
CA ASN A 394 -18.20 6.74 -19.61
C ASN A 394 -17.28 7.11 -20.77
N LEU A 395 -16.57 8.24 -20.70
CA LEU A 395 -15.62 8.67 -21.73
C LEU A 395 -14.40 7.75 -21.85
N ASN A 396 -13.95 7.20 -20.72
CA ASN A 396 -12.75 6.37 -20.66
C ASN A 396 -13.05 4.86 -20.80
N GLY A 397 -14.31 4.47 -21.06
CA GLY A 397 -14.72 3.07 -21.13
C GLY A 397 -14.47 2.32 -19.82
N ALA A 398 -14.56 3.02 -18.69
CA ALA A 398 -14.19 2.49 -17.39
C ALA A 398 -15.13 1.35 -16.95
N PRO A 399 -14.62 0.43 -16.10
CA PRO A 399 -15.40 -0.71 -15.64
C PRO A 399 -16.73 -0.36 -14.99
N SER A 400 -17.72 -1.22 -15.19
CA SER A 400 -19.08 -1.00 -14.68
C SER A 400 -19.26 -1.26 -13.18
N PRO A 401 -18.62 -2.24 -12.51
CA PRO A 401 -18.93 -2.51 -11.12
C PRO A 401 -18.04 -1.70 -10.17
N TRP A 402 -18.68 -1.12 -9.14
CA TRP A 402 -18.03 -0.30 -8.12
C TRP A 402 -17.93 -1.07 -6.82
N TRP A 403 -16.72 -1.20 -6.29
CA TRP A 403 -16.47 -1.94 -5.06
C TRP A 403 -15.95 -1.02 -3.98
N PHE A 404 -16.61 -0.98 -2.83
CA PHE A 404 -16.11 -0.26 -1.67
C PHE A 404 -15.03 -1.08 -0.95
N LEU A 405 -13.84 -0.53 -0.78
CA LEU A 405 -12.77 -1.17 -0.01
C LEU A 405 -12.97 -0.93 1.50
N ASP A 406 -13.30 -1.99 2.22
CA ASP A 406 -13.38 -1.96 3.68
C ASP A 406 -12.00 -2.21 4.32
N CYS A 407 -11.43 -1.14 4.86
CA CYS A 407 -10.14 -1.13 5.55
C CYS A 407 -10.21 -1.62 7.01
N GLY A 408 -11.37 -2.12 7.48
CA GLY A 408 -11.58 -2.56 8.87
C GLY A 408 -11.71 -1.38 9.83
N HIS A 409 -12.35 -0.29 9.39
CA HIS A 409 -12.49 0.97 10.16
C HIS A 409 -13.85 1.11 10.84
N ALA A 410 -14.64 0.03 10.90
CA ALA A 410 -15.98 0.04 11.47
C ALA A 410 -16.08 0.75 12.83
N PHE A 411 -15.15 0.48 13.74
CA PHE A 411 -15.10 1.11 15.06
C PHE A 411 -14.93 2.63 14.98
N ILE A 412 -14.08 3.12 14.06
CA ILE A 412 -13.86 4.55 13.85
C ILE A 412 -15.10 5.21 13.24
N TYR A 413 -15.80 4.51 12.34
CA TYR A 413 -17.02 5.02 11.71
C TYR A 413 -18.13 5.21 12.75
N SER A 414 -18.36 4.22 13.61
CA SER A 414 -19.39 4.25 14.66
C SER A 414 -19.14 5.35 15.70
N GLU A 415 -17.90 5.64 16.07
CA GLU A 415 -17.59 6.75 16.99
C GLU A 415 -17.90 8.14 16.41
N THR A 416 -18.12 8.24 15.09
CA THR A 416 -18.46 9.50 14.42
C THR A 416 -19.91 9.91 14.67
N SER A 417 -20.80 9.00 15.08
CA SER A 417 -22.21 9.29 15.37
C SER A 417 -22.46 9.95 16.73
N CYS A 418 -21.46 10.07 17.59
CA CYS A 418 -21.62 10.44 19.00
C CYS A 418 -21.58 11.96 19.28
N PHE A 419 -21.72 12.83 18.28
CA PHE A 419 -21.61 14.29 18.47
C PHE A 419 -22.95 14.94 18.88
N ASN A 420 -23.05 15.35 20.14
CA ASN A 420 -24.21 16.06 20.75
C ASN A 420 -23.96 17.55 21.06
N GLY A 421 -23.15 18.25 20.26
CA GLY A 421 -22.87 19.68 20.47
C GLY A 421 -23.89 20.62 19.80
N SER A 422 -24.05 21.84 20.32
CA SER A 422 -24.73 22.95 19.63
C SER A 422 -24.06 23.18 18.26
N MET A 423 -24.82 23.13 17.17
CA MET A 423 -24.30 23.00 15.80
C MET A 423 -24.95 23.96 14.81
N ASP A 424 -24.11 24.54 13.95
CA ASP A 424 -24.50 25.38 12.82
C ASP A 424 -25.22 24.56 11.73
N LEU A 425 -25.92 25.26 10.81
CA LEU A 425 -26.71 24.63 9.74
C LEU A 425 -25.89 23.76 8.78
N GLU A 426 -24.65 24.14 8.45
CA GLU A 426 -23.74 23.35 7.59
C GLU A 426 -23.26 22.05 8.27
N ASP A 427 -23.15 22.07 9.61
CA ASP A 427 -22.78 20.87 10.38
C ASP A 427 -23.94 19.85 10.35
N LYS A 428 -25.21 20.27 10.26
CA LYS A 428 -26.38 19.36 10.20
C LYS A 428 -26.45 18.55 8.91
N GLU A 429 -26.23 19.18 7.75
CA GLU A 429 -26.26 18.47 6.46
C GLU A 429 -25.10 17.47 6.36
N THR A 430 -23.91 17.87 6.81
CA THR A 430 -22.73 16.98 6.86
C THR A 430 -22.96 15.77 7.76
N ILE A 431 -23.60 15.95 8.91
CA ILE A 431 -23.94 14.85 9.82
C ILE A 431 -24.98 13.93 9.22
N SER A 432 -26.01 14.48 8.58
CA SER A 432 -27.02 13.68 7.88
C SER A 432 -26.38 12.77 6.83
N GLN A 433 -25.47 13.31 6.01
CA GLN A 433 -24.73 12.52 5.01
C GLN A 433 -23.83 11.46 5.66
N CYS A 434 -23.12 11.79 6.75
CA CYS A 434 -22.33 10.81 7.49
C CYS A 434 -23.19 9.66 8.06
N MET A 435 -24.38 9.98 8.58
CA MET A 435 -25.30 8.96 9.12
C MET A 435 -25.87 8.07 8.03
N GLU A 436 -26.21 8.62 6.87
CA GLU A 436 -26.67 7.85 5.72
C GLU A 436 -25.56 6.92 5.18
N SER A 437 -24.31 7.41 5.09
CA SER A 437 -23.16 6.57 4.72
C SER A 437 -22.93 5.45 5.74
N LEU A 438 -23.02 5.75 7.03
CA LEU A 438 -22.89 4.76 8.10
C LEU A 438 -24.00 3.71 8.02
N LEU A 439 -25.24 4.13 7.81
CA LEU A 439 -26.39 3.25 7.64
C LEU A 439 -26.21 2.33 6.42
N TRP A 440 -25.75 2.88 5.29
CA TRP A 440 -25.43 2.07 4.11
C TRP A 440 -24.37 1.02 4.45
N TYR A 441 -23.27 1.44 5.09
CA TYR A 441 -22.16 0.54 5.43
C TYR A 441 -22.60 -0.59 6.37
N THR A 442 -23.28 -0.27 7.48
CA THR A 442 -23.75 -1.26 8.45
C THR A 442 -24.79 -2.21 7.86
N THR A 443 -25.64 -1.71 6.97
CA THR A 443 -26.65 -2.53 6.27
C THR A 443 -26.02 -3.53 5.30
N HIS A 444 -24.90 -3.19 4.66
CA HIS A 444 -24.32 -4.01 3.59
C HIS A 444 -23.14 -4.88 4.04
N ARG A 445 -22.37 -4.46 5.05
CA ARG A 445 -21.13 -5.17 5.48
C ARG A 445 -21.35 -6.60 5.98
N SER A 446 -22.55 -6.92 6.46
CA SER A 446 -22.89 -8.26 6.98
C SER A 446 -23.60 -9.14 5.94
N LYS A 447 -23.89 -8.63 4.74
CA LYS A 447 -24.58 -9.38 3.69
C LYS A 447 -23.56 -10.21 2.90
N GLU A 448 -23.62 -11.53 3.05
CA GLU A 448 -22.71 -12.47 2.35
C GLU A 448 -22.72 -12.29 0.83
N ASN A 449 -23.89 -12.06 0.23
CA ASN A 449 -24.03 -11.85 -1.22
C ASN A 449 -23.54 -10.48 -1.72
N PHE A 450 -23.22 -9.57 -0.81
CA PHE A 450 -22.74 -8.22 -1.11
C PHE A 450 -21.26 -8.02 -0.76
N THR A 451 -20.67 -8.98 -0.04
CA THR A 451 -19.28 -8.92 0.38
C THR A 451 -18.42 -9.84 -0.48
N LEU A 452 -17.20 -9.40 -0.75
CA LEU A 452 -16.13 -10.20 -1.33
C LEU A 452 -14.93 -10.12 -0.38
N SER A 453 -14.12 -11.16 -0.33
CA SER A 453 -12.87 -11.16 0.40
C SER A 453 -11.68 -11.27 -0.53
N LEU A 454 -10.60 -10.54 -0.25
CA LEU A 454 -9.32 -10.76 -0.92
C LEU A 454 -8.75 -12.17 -0.69
N CYS A 455 -9.24 -12.85 0.36
CA CYS A 455 -8.99 -14.26 0.65
C CYS A 455 -9.95 -15.20 -0.10
N ASP A 456 -10.84 -14.73 -0.98
CA ASP A 456 -11.63 -15.62 -1.83
C ASP A 456 -10.74 -16.28 -2.90
N PRO A 457 -11.10 -17.49 -3.38
CA PRO A 457 -10.40 -18.17 -4.46
C PRO A 457 -10.24 -17.33 -5.73
N ASP A 458 -9.11 -17.49 -6.42
CA ASP A 458 -8.76 -16.75 -7.64
C ASP A 458 -9.89 -16.75 -8.68
N ASN A 459 -10.59 -17.87 -8.88
CA ASN A 459 -11.70 -17.98 -9.82
C ASN A 459 -12.94 -17.15 -9.41
N VAL A 460 -13.22 -17.04 -8.10
CA VAL A 460 -14.33 -16.24 -7.56
C VAL A 460 -14.06 -14.75 -7.79
N LEU A 461 -12.88 -14.28 -7.36
CA LEU A 461 -12.48 -12.89 -7.54
C LEU A 461 -12.38 -12.50 -9.02
N ARG A 462 -11.81 -13.37 -9.87
CA ARG A 462 -11.73 -13.14 -11.31
C ARG A 462 -13.11 -13.11 -11.97
N GLY A 463 -14.01 -14.00 -11.56
CA GLY A 463 -15.39 -14.02 -12.05
C GLY A 463 -16.13 -12.72 -11.71
N ALA A 464 -16.00 -12.26 -10.46
CA ALA A 464 -16.59 -11.01 -10.00
C ALA A 464 -15.99 -9.78 -10.72
N ALA A 465 -14.68 -9.77 -10.96
CA ALA A 465 -13.96 -8.66 -11.61
C ALA A 465 -13.97 -8.71 -13.15
N LYS A 466 -14.74 -9.62 -13.77
CA LYS A 466 -14.69 -9.86 -15.24
C LYS A 466 -15.02 -8.61 -16.08
N ALA A 467 -15.89 -7.75 -15.58
CA ALA A 467 -16.23 -6.48 -16.23
C ALA A 467 -15.26 -5.33 -15.90
N GLY A 468 -14.14 -5.64 -15.24
CA GLY A 468 -13.26 -4.71 -14.54
C GLY A 468 -13.84 -4.27 -13.19
N VAL A 469 -13.17 -3.35 -12.49
CA VAL A 469 -13.57 -2.81 -11.18
C VAL A 469 -13.20 -1.33 -11.04
N VAL A 470 -14.12 -0.53 -10.49
CA VAL A 470 -13.81 0.77 -9.87
C VAL A 470 -13.73 0.57 -8.35
N LEU A 471 -12.53 0.59 -7.80
CA LEU A 471 -12.29 0.43 -6.37
C LEU A 471 -12.46 1.78 -5.65
N VAL A 472 -13.54 1.91 -4.90
CA VAL A 472 -13.83 3.08 -4.04
C VAL A 472 -13.06 2.92 -2.74
N VAL A 473 -12.06 3.78 -2.55
CA VAL A 473 -11.17 3.78 -1.40
C VAL A 473 -11.60 4.89 -0.43
N PRO A 474 -11.94 4.55 0.83
CA PRO A 474 -12.31 5.54 1.84
C PRO A 474 -11.13 6.44 2.17
N GLN A 475 -11.42 7.61 2.75
CA GLN A 475 -10.39 8.32 3.49
C GLN A 475 -10.21 7.67 4.87
N GLU A 476 -9.03 7.82 5.45
CA GLU A 476 -8.68 7.31 6.78
C GLU A 476 -9.77 7.63 7.83
N GLY A 477 -10.48 6.60 8.28
CA GLY A 477 -11.57 6.69 9.25
C GLY A 477 -12.77 7.54 8.84
N ILE A 478 -12.99 7.77 7.54
CA ILE A 478 -14.14 8.51 6.99
C ILE A 478 -14.76 7.69 5.85
N LEU A 479 -16.07 7.43 5.93
CA LEU A 479 -16.82 6.79 4.86
C LEU A 479 -17.01 7.74 3.66
N PRO A 480 -16.98 7.24 2.42
CA PRO A 480 -17.39 8.02 1.25
C PRO A 480 -18.82 8.57 1.40
N PRO A 481 -19.17 9.66 0.71
CA PRO A 481 -20.50 10.24 0.80
C PRO A 481 -21.57 9.29 0.23
N PRO A 482 -22.84 9.40 0.66
CA PRO A 482 -23.88 8.41 0.36
C PRO A 482 -24.07 8.17 -1.13
N HIS A 483 -24.08 9.23 -1.92
CA HIS A 483 -24.24 9.14 -3.37
C HIS A 483 -23.14 8.29 -4.05
N ILE A 484 -21.92 8.25 -3.52
CA ILE A 484 -20.86 7.36 -4.03
C ILE A 484 -21.07 5.92 -3.55
N LEU A 485 -21.43 5.72 -2.28
CA LEU A 485 -21.67 4.40 -1.72
C LEU A 485 -22.86 3.70 -2.36
N GLN A 486 -23.91 4.44 -2.72
CA GLN A 486 -25.10 3.91 -3.39
C GLN A 486 -24.80 3.32 -4.78
N HIS A 487 -23.71 3.75 -5.44
CA HIS A 487 -23.24 3.12 -6.68
C HIS A 487 -22.47 1.82 -6.44
N CYS A 488 -21.97 1.58 -5.22
CA CYS A 488 -21.19 0.39 -4.94
C CYS A 488 -22.09 -0.86 -4.98
N GLU A 489 -21.66 -1.86 -5.73
CA GLU A 489 -22.35 -3.14 -5.86
C GLU A 489 -21.80 -4.19 -4.88
N ARG A 490 -20.59 -3.98 -4.37
CA ARG A 490 -19.92 -4.90 -3.44
C ARG A 490 -19.10 -4.15 -2.41
N ILE A 491 -18.87 -4.80 -1.27
CA ILE A 491 -17.84 -4.43 -0.28
C ILE A 491 -16.71 -5.44 -0.38
N LEU A 492 -15.51 -4.98 -0.70
CA LEU A 492 -14.29 -5.77 -0.73
C LEU A 492 -13.58 -5.69 0.63
N THR A 493 -13.37 -6.83 1.26
CA THR A 493 -12.73 -6.97 2.57
C THR A 493 -11.34 -7.59 2.44
N VAL A 494 -10.39 -7.20 3.30
CA VAL A 494 -9.06 -7.86 3.33
C VAL A 494 -9.15 -9.28 3.85
N MET A 495 -10.02 -9.55 4.84
CA MET A 495 -10.27 -10.87 5.41
C MET A 495 -11.78 -11.11 5.50
N PRO A 496 -12.27 -12.37 5.42
CA PRO A 496 -13.70 -12.68 5.54
C PRO A 496 -14.27 -12.23 6.89
N GLU A 497 -15.52 -11.76 6.92
CA GLU A 497 -16.15 -11.17 8.12
C GLU A 497 -16.12 -12.13 9.33
N LYS A 498 -16.30 -13.44 9.10
CA LYS A 498 -16.23 -14.48 10.15
C LYS A 498 -14.89 -14.57 10.88
N HIS A 499 -13.83 -14.01 10.30
CA HIS A 499 -12.49 -13.96 10.90
C HIS A 499 -12.15 -12.58 11.47
N ARG A 500 -13.06 -11.61 11.35
CA ARG A 500 -12.94 -10.32 12.02
C ARG A 500 -13.44 -10.45 13.45
N THR A 501 -12.80 -9.72 14.35
CA THR A 501 -13.20 -9.73 15.76
C THR A 501 -13.45 -8.29 16.19
N GLU A 502 -14.70 -7.98 16.55
CA GLU A 502 -15.15 -6.60 16.84
C GLU A 502 -14.34 -5.92 17.96
N ARG A 503 -13.67 -6.69 18.81
CA ARG A 503 -12.85 -6.20 19.94
C ARG A 503 -11.35 -6.02 19.62
N CYS A 504 -10.87 -6.40 18.44
CA CYS A 504 -9.42 -6.36 18.12
C CYS A 504 -9.07 -5.80 16.74
N ASP A 505 -10.05 -5.33 15.95
CA ASP A 505 -9.77 -4.75 14.63
C ASP A 505 -9.08 -3.39 14.79
N ALA A 506 -7.73 -3.36 14.72
CA ALA A 506 -6.97 -2.11 14.63
C ALA A 506 -7.27 -1.33 13.32
N GLY A 507 -7.92 -1.97 12.36
CA GLY A 507 -8.05 -1.51 10.98
C GLY A 507 -6.69 -1.37 10.29
N LEU A 508 -6.65 -1.43 8.96
CA LEU A 508 -5.43 -1.17 8.20
C LEU A 508 -5.32 0.31 7.84
N PRO A 509 -4.11 0.89 7.78
CA PRO A 509 -3.93 2.18 7.10
C PRO A 509 -4.50 2.08 5.67
N VAL A 510 -5.25 3.10 5.23
CA VAL A 510 -5.94 3.05 3.93
C VAL A 510 -5.00 2.74 2.77
N ALA A 511 -3.82 3.35 2.76
CA ALA A 511 -2.82 3.14 1.71
C ALA A 511 -2.31 1.69 1.69
N VAL A 512 -2.19 1.05 2.86
CA VAL A 512 -1.75 -0.36 2.99
C VAL A 512 -2.85 -1.30 2.51
N ALA A 513 -4.10 -1.11 2.98
CA ALA A 513 -5.25 -1.89 2.51
C ALA A 513 -5.42 -1.78 0.99
N THR A 514 -5.26 -0.57 0.44
CA THR A 514 -5.31 -0.34 -1.01
C THR A 514 -4.18 -1.06 -1.72
N GLY A 515 -2.94 -1.01 -1.21
CA GLY A 515 -1.82 -1.75 -1.80
C GLY A 515 -2.04 -3.26 -1.83
N ILE A 516 -2.58 -3.83 -0.75
CA ILE A 516 -2.96 -5.25 -0.68
C ILE A 516 -4.03 -5.57 -1.73
N ALA A 517 -5.11 -4.78 -1.78
CA ALA A 517 -6.20 -4.98 -2.73
C ALA A 517 -5.73 -4.89 -4.18
N LEU A 518 -4.98 -3.86 -4.53
CA LEU A 518 -4.49 -3.65 -5.89
C LEU A 518 -3.52 -4.75 -6.31
N GLN A 519 -2.60 -5.17 -5.44
CA GLN A 519 -1.69 -6.26 -5.75
C GLN A 519 -2.47 -7.57 -5.99
N ARG A 520 -3.42 -7.89 -5.11
CA ARG A 520 -4.20 -9.12 -5.18
C ARG A 520 -5.10 -9.15 -6.42
N LEU A 521 -5.85 -8.07 -6.67
CA LEU A 521 -6.72 -7.95 -7.84
C LEU A 521 -5.93 -7.99 -9.14
N SER A 522 -4.80 -7.27 -9.22
CA SER A 522 -3.93 -7.30 -10.41
C SER A 522 -3.45 -8.72 -10.74
N ALA A 523 -2.99 -9.47 -9.74
CA ALA A 523 -2.54 -10.86 -9.93
C ALA A 523 -3.70 -11.79 -10.35
N VAL A 524 -4.89 -11.59 -9.81
CA VAL A 524 -6.07 -12.41 -10.12
C VAL A 524 -6.64 -12.12 -11.52
N MET A 525 -6.74 -10.83 -11.87
CA MET A 525 -7.29 -10.34 -13.12
C MET A 525 -6.36 -10.59 -14.31
N HIS A 526 -5.05 -10.65 -14.07
CA HIS A 526 -4.03 -10.83 -15.11
C HIS A 526 -3.10 -12.02 -14.82
N PRO A 527 -3.61 -13.25 -14.86
CA PRO A 527 -2.85 -14.44 -14.50
C PRO A 527 -1.66 -14.72 -15.44
N ARG A 528 -1.71 -14.30 -16.71
CA ARG A 528 -0.60 -14.50 -17.66
C ARG A 528 0.54 -13.54 -17.36
N ILE A 529 0.23 -12.26 -17.09
CA ILE A 529 1.22 -11.28 -16.62
C ILE A 529 1.82 -11.72 -15.28
N ALA A 530 0.99 -12.19 -14.35
CA ALA A 530 1.44 -12.71 -13.06
C ALA A 530 2.43 -13.88 -13.23
N ALA A 531 2.14 -14.83 -14.12
CA ALA A 531 3.03 -15.96 -14.41
C ALA A 531 4.36 -15.52 -15.02
N LEU A 532 4.37 -14.48 -15.87
CA LEU A 532 5.62 -13.93 -16.42
C LEU A 532 6.54 -13.36 -15.36
N SER A 533 5.99 -12.74 -14.29
CA SER A 533 6.81 -12.25 -13.17
C SER A 533 7.58 -13.36 -12.44
N VAL A 534 7.20 -14.63 -12.65
CA VAL A 534 7.83 -15.81 -12.05
C VAL A 534 8.73 -16.55 -13.05
N ALA A 535 8.34 -16.62 -14.33
CA ALA A 535 9.04 -17.35 -15.37
C ALA A 535 10.45 -16.82 -15.69
N CYS A 536 10.69 -15.53 -15.47
CA CYS A 536 11.91 -14.88 -15.93
C CYS A 536 13.15 -15.22 -15.06
N GLY A 537 12.97 -15.90 -13.93
CA GLY A 537 14.02 -16.06 -12.92
C GLY A 537 14.96 -17.26 -12.99
N SER A 538 15.22 -17.85 -14.16
CA SER A 538 16.17 -18.98 -14.24
C SER A 538 16.94 -19.10 -15.55
N SER A 539 17.18 -18.00 -16.27
CA SER A 539 18.01 -18.04 -17.48
C SER A 539 19.50 -17.81 -17.20
N ASP A 540 20.02 -18.41 -16.11
CA ASP A 540 21.46 -18.60 -15.88
C ASP A 540 21.64 -19.99 -15.24
N LYS A 541 21.69 -21.00 -16.10
CA LYS A 541 22.39 -22.27 -15.85
C LYS A 541 23.47 -22.41 -16.91
#